data_AF-A0A4U8SH02-F1
#
_entry.id   AF-A0A4U8SH02-F1
#
_cell.length_a   1.000
_cell.length_b   1.000
_cell.length_c   1.000
_cell.angle_alpha   90.00
_cell.angle_beta   90.00
_cell.angle_gamma   90.00
#
_symmetry.space_group_name_H-M   'P 1'
#
loop_
_entity.id
_entity.type
_entity.pdbx_description
1 polymer ?
#
loop_
_entity_poly.entity_id
_entity_poly.type
_entity_poly.pdbx_seq_one_letter_code
_entity_poly.pdbx_strand_id
1 'polypeptide(L)'
;MIQNSHLGSWKVNESPLEIGQEAKEVFEKAIKFYVGSSFELCAHLGTQIVAGTNYAFVCRRKSVTLNPQVAYSLVICYANLEQQCSITEVKDIVKESEFPIGGLHCVEANQAPIAKLNSIEADHIIRAFHQAFGNLKGVVYTPELYIAQQVAKGINYHIIAKAKMMDKEQTTDYRHVVFNFFMNESKIVSIEHL
;
A
#
# COMPACT_ATOMS: atom_id res chain seq x y z
N MET A 1 31.88 1.62 -1.93
CA MET A 1 31.09 2.70 -1.30
C MET A 1 30.07 2.04 -0.39
N ILE A 2 30.23 2.20 0.93
CA ILE A 2 29.29 1.67 1.91
C ILE A 2 28.17 2.70 2.00
N GLN A 3 26.93 2.32 1.66
CA GLN A 3 25.77 3.18 1.92
C GLN A 3 25.64 3.33 3.44
N ASN A 4 25.86 4.54 3.95
CA ASN A 4 25.57 4.89 5.33
C ASN A 4 24.05 4.90 5.53
N SER A 5 23.43 3.73 5.70
CA SER A 5 22.09 3.67 6.28
C SER A 5 22.19 4.19 7.70
N HIS A 6 21.66 5.39 7.94
CA HIS A 6 21.60 5.94 9.30
C HIS A 6 20.74 5.00 10.13
N LEU A 7 21.29 4.46 11.21
CA LEU A 7 20.53 3.63 12.16
C LEU A 7 19.28 4.42 12.56
N GLY A 8 18.09 3.81 12.42
CA GLY A 8 16.80 4.47 12.66
C GLY A 8 16.05 4.96 11.42
N SER A 9 16.64 4.97 10.22
CA SER A 9 15.88 5.27 8.99
C SER A 9 15.16 4.03 8.44
N TRP A 10 14.04 4.24 7.74
CA TRP A 10 13.35 3.18 7.00
C TRP A 10 14.20 2.73 5.80
N LYS A 11 14.41 1.42 5.69
CA LYS A 11 14.91 0.74 4.50
C LYS A 11 13.73 0.24 3.69
N VAL A 12 13.56 0.82 2.50
CA VAL A 12 12.47 0.46 1.59
C VAL A 12 12.69 -0.95 1.02
N ASN A 13 11.61 -1.73 0.94
CA ASN A 13 11.58 -2.98 0.20
C ASN A 13 11.27 -2.68 -1.27
N GLU A 14 12.19 -2.96 -2.18
CA GLU A 14 12.04 -2.68 -3.62
C GLU A 14 11.01 -3.59 -4.32
N SER A 15 10.72 -4.75 -3.74
CA SER A 15 9.75 -5.73 -4.25
C SER A 15 8.66 -5.95 -3.19
N PRO A 16 7.70 -5.02 -3.05
CA PRO A 16 6.79 -4.99 -1.90
C PRO A 16 5.82 -6.17 -1.90
N LEU A 17 5.56 -6.75 -3.07
CA LEU A 17 4.70 -7.92 -3.27
C LEU A 17 5.44 -9.25 -3.08
N GLU A 18 6.76 -9.23 -2.91
CA GLU A 18 7.60 -10.40 -2.61
C GLU A 18 7.92 -10.41 -1.12
N ILE A 19 6.93 -10.81 -0.32
CA ILE A 19 7.05 -10.77 1.13
C ILE A 19 7.92 -11.94 1.60
N GLY A 20 9.08 -11.63 2.14
CA GLY A 20 10.02 -12.60 2.72
C GLY A 20 9.44 -13.34 3.92
N GLN A 21 9.97 -14.54 4.18
CA GLN A 21 9.49 -15.43 5.24
C GLN A 21 9.54 -14.77 6.63
N GLU A 22 10.64 -14.08 6.94
CA GLU A 22 10.80 -13.35 8.20
C GLU A 22 9.70 -12.30 8.42
N ALA A 23 9.41 -11.48 7.42
CA ALA A 23 8.38 -10.45 7.51
C ALA A 23 6.97 -11.06 7.67
N LYS A 24 6.70 -12.20 7.01
CA LYS A 24 5.45 -12.96 7.21
C LYS A 24 5.31 -13.46 8.64
N GLU A 25 6.37 -14.04 9.21
CA GLU A 25 6.36 -14.56 10.58
C GLU A 25 6.16 -13.45 11.61
N VAL A 26 6.80 -12.29 11.41
CA VAL A 26 6.59 -11.12 12.27
C VAL A 26 5.13 -10.66 12.19
N PHE A 27 4.58 -10.58 10.99
CA PHE A 27 3.18 -10.21 10.78
C PHE A 27 2.22 -11.19 11.47
N GLU A 28 2.38 -12.50 11.22
CA GLU A 28 1.55 -13.56 11.82
C GLU A 28 1.59 -13.55 13.34
N LYS A 29 2.79 -13.41 13.93
CA LYS A 29 2.95 -13.31 15.39
C LYS A 29 2.30 -12.04 15.94
N ALA A 30 2.43 -10.90 15.25
CA ALA A 30 1.87 -9.62 15.68
C ALA A 30 0.32 -9.62 15.63
N ILE A 31 -0.28 -10.16 14.57
CA ILE A 31 -1.75 -10.18 14.44
C ILE A 31 -2.42 -11.22 15.35
N LYS A 32 -1.70 -12.28 15.76
CA LYS A 32 -2.26 -13.38 16.57
C LYS A 32 -2.93 -12.91 17.86
N PHE A 33 -2.40 -11.87 18.48
CA PHE A 33 -2.92 -11.29 19.73
C PHE A 33 -3.69 -9.98 19.50
N TYR A 34 -3.80 -9.53 18.26
CA TYR A 34 -4.54 -8.32 17.94
C TYR A 34 -6.03 -8.64 17.80
N VAL A 35 -6.87 -7.90 18.52
CA VAL A 35 -8.33 -8.12 18.58
C VAL A 35 -9.09 -6.98 17.91
N GLY A 36 -10.32 -7.27 17.46
CA GLY A 36 -11.23 -6.27 16.89
C GLY A 36 -11.07 -6.02 15.38
N SER A 37 -10.07 -6.58 14.72
CA SER A 37 -9.95 -6.59 13.26
C SER A 37 -9.22 -7.82 12.75
N SER A 38 -9.62 -8.32 11.58
CA SER A 38 -8.86 -9.27 10.78
C SER A 38 -8.07 -8.54 9.70
N PHE A 39 -6.93 -9.09 9.31
CA PHE A 39 -6.04 -8.51 8.32
C PHE A 39 -5.67 -9.53 7.24
N GLU A 40 -5.73 -9.11 5.99
CA GLU A 40 -5.20 -9.82 4.83
C GLU A 40 -3.94 -9.08 4.36
N LEU A 41 -2.80 -9.76 4.37
CA LEU A 41 -1.51 -9.17 4.05
C LEU A 41 -1.35 -9.00 2.53
N CYS A 42 -1.12 -7.76 2.06
CA CYS A 42 -1.01 -7.46 0.64
C CYS A 42 0.42 -7.11 0.21
N ALA A 43 1.15 -6.34 1.03
CA ALA A 43 2.52 -5.92 0.72
C ALA A 43 3.35 -5.64 1.97
N HIS A 44 4.68 -5.73 1.83
CA HIS A 44 5.68 -5.31 2.81
C HIS A 44 6.50 -4.15 2.23
N LEU A 45 6.33 -2.94 2.76
CA LEU A 45 6.90 -1.71 2.21
C LEU A 45 8.35 -1.47 2.64
N GLY A 46 8.76 -1.98 3.80
CA GLY A 46 10.11 -1.77 4.31
C GLY A 46 10.26 -2.06 5.79
N THR A 47 11.49 -1.93 6.26
CA THR A 47 11.88 -2.19 7.65
C THR A 47 12.67 -1.04 8.24
N GLN A 48 12.63 -0.88 9.56
CA GLN A 48 13.41 0.13 10.28
C GLN A 48 14.05 -0.50 11.51
N ILE A 49 15.37 -0.38 11.61
CA ILE A 49 16.12 -0.88 12.77
C ILE A 49 16.07 0.16 13.89
N VAL A 50 15.55 -0.26 15.04
CA VAL A 50 15.43 0.51 16.29
C VAL A 50 16.01 -0.34 17.43
N ALA A 51 15.48 -0.26 18.66
CA ALA A 51 15.75 -1.26 19.71
C ALA A 51 15.02 -2.59 19.41
N GLY A 52 15.24 -3.16 18.23
CA GLY A 52 14.42 -4.19 17.57
C GLY A 52 14.19 -3.80 16.11
N THR A 53 13.12 -4.28 15.50
CA THR A 53 12.82 -3.99 14.09
C THR A 53 11.34 -3.67 13.89
N ASN A 54 11.06 -2.54 13.25
CA ASN A 54 9.73 -2.24 12.73
C ASN A 54 9.61 -2.76 11.28
N TYR A 55 8.43 -3.26 10.93
CA TYR A 55 8.06 -3.72 9.59
C TYR A 55 6.79 -2.99 9.18
N ALA A 56 6.80 -2.36 8.01
CA ALA A 56 5.67 -1.65 7.45
C ALA A 56 4.94 -2.53 6.43
N PHE A 57 3.64 -2.76 6.65
CA PHE A 57 2.80 -3.57 5.77
C PHE A 57 1.61 -2.79 5.25
N VAL A 58 1.17 -3.10 4.03
CA VAL A 58 -0.17 -2.74 3.56
C VAL A 58 -1.06 -3.96 3.71
N CYS A 59 -2.17 -3.79 4.40
CA CYS A 59 -3.13 -4.85 4.65
C CYS A 59 -4.53 -4.40 4.28
N ARG A 60 -5.34 -5.32 3.75
CA ARG A 60 -6.80 -5.16 3.78
C ARG A 60 -7.29 -5.54 5.17
N ARG A 61 -7.95 -4.62 5.85
CA ARG A 61 -8.46 -4.76 7.21
C ARG A 61 -9.99 -4.86 7.17
N LYS A 62 -10.55 -5.73 8.01
CA LYS A 62 -11.99 -5.83 8.24
C LYS A 62 -12.27 -5.86 9.74
N SER A 63 -13.15 -4.99 10.23
CA SER A 63 -13.53 -5.00 11.65
C SER A 63 -14.37 -6.23 11.99
N VAL A 64 -14.20 -6.76 13.20
CA VAL A 64 -14.97 -7.91 13.70
C VAL A 64 -16.17 -7.39 14.51
N THR A 65 -17.15 -6.83 13.82
CA THR A 65 -18.36 -6.19 14.37
C THR A 65 -19.61 -6.67 13.64
N LEU A 66 -20.81 -6.36 14.15
CA LEU A 66 -22.08 -6.69 13.47
C LEU A 66 -22.19 -6.05 12.08
N ASN A 67 -21.62 -4.86 11.92
CA ASN A 67 -21.48 -4.15 10.65
C ASN A 67 -19.98 -3.97 10.37
N PRO A 68 -19.33 -4.93 9.68
CA PRO A 68 -17.90 -4.86 9.40
C PRO A 68 -17.56 -3.64 8.53
N GLN A 69 -16.56 -2.88 8.95
CA GLN A 69 -15.94 -1.84 8.15
C GLN A 69 -14.68 -2.39 7.48
N VAL A 70 -14.58 -2.18 6.17
CA VAL A 70 -13.42 -2.58 5.36
C VAL A 70 -12.54 -1.37 5.10
N ALA A 71 -11.22 -1.56 5.18
CA ALA A 71 -10.23 -0.54 4.88
C ALA A 71 -8.98 -1.17 4.28
N TYR A 72 -8.18 -0.38 3.57
CA TYR A 72 -6.75 -0.67 3.45
C TYR A 72 -6.00 0.18 4.46
N SER A 73 -5.09 -0.44 5.19
CA SER A 73 -4.34 0.21 6.27
C SER A 73 -2.84 -0.02 6.11
N LEU A 74 -2.07 1.01 6.45
CA LEU A 74 -0.67 0.86 6.83
C LEU A 74 -0.62 0.26 8.24
N VAL A 75 0.08 -0.86 8.39
CA VAL A 75 0.22 -1.59 9.64
C VAL A 75 1.70 -1.67 9.98
N ILE A 76 2.09 -1.15 11.15
CA ILE A 76 3.46 -1.24 11.64
C ILE A 76 3.54 -2.33 12.70
N CYS A 77 4.27 -3.41 12.38
CA CYS A 77 4.57 -4.47 13.33
C CYS A 77 5.98 -4.26 13.88
N TYR A 78 6.12 -4.33 15.20
CA TYR A 78 7.40 -4.28 15.89
C TYR A 78 7.79 -5.67 16.38
N ALA A 79 9.03 -6.09 16.11
CA ALA A 79 9.66 -7.27 16.68
C ALA A 79 10.80 -6.82 17.62
N ASN A 80 10.74 -7.24 18.88
CA ASN A 80 11.81 -6.98 19.83
C ASN A 80 13.00 -7.94 19.64
N LEU A 81 14.06 -7.74 20.41
CA LEU A 81 15.29 -8.56 20.35
C LEU A 81 15.05 -10.04 20.75
N GLU A 82 13.94 -10.35 21.41
CA GLU A 82 13.51 -11.70 21.82
C GLU A 82 12.49 -12.30 20.82
N GLN A 83 12.27 -11.67 19.67
CA GLN A 83 11.31 -12.06 18.63
C GLN A 83 9.84 -12.07 19.06
N GLN A 84 9.49 -11.39 20.15
CA GLN A 84 8.10 -11.09 20.46
C GLN A 84 7.63 -9.97 19.53
N CYS A 85 6.47 -10.18 18.90
CA CYS A 85 5.96 -9.30 17.86
C CYS A 85 4.62 -8.69 18.29
N SER A 86 4.39 -7.42 17.94
CA SER A 86 3.14 -6.71 18.22
C SER A 86 2.83 -5.67 17.14
N ILE A 87 1.55 -5.35 16.96
CA ILE A 87 1.16 -4.19 16.14
C ILE A 87 1.32 -2.94 16.99
N THR A 88 2.04 -1.95 16.46
CA THR A 88 2.30 -0.66 17.12
C THR A 88 1.51 0.48 16.49
N GLU A 89 1.15 0.36 15.22
CA GLU A 89 0.36 1.35 14.51
C GLU A 89 -0.55 0.69 13.47
N VAL A 90 -1.78 1.20 13.37
CA VAL A 90 -2.71 0.92 12.29
C VAL A 90 -3.25 2.26 11.80
N LYS A 91 -2.90 2.64 10.59
CA LYS A 91 -3.35 3.88 9.95
C LYS A 91 -4.10 3.54 8.68
N ASP A 92 -5.40 3.82 8.65
CA ASP A 92 -6.21 3.59 7.45
C ASP A 92 -5.77 4.55 6.34
N ILE A 93 -5.50 3.98 5.16
CA ILE A 93 -5.16 4.69 3.92
C ILE A 93 -6.46 5.06 3.19
N VAL A 94 -7.37 4.08 3.07
CA VAL A 94 -8.72 4.28 2.54
C VAL A 94 -9.71 3.45 3.35
N LYS A 95 -10.92 3.98 3.52
CA LYS A 95 -12.03 3.31 4.19
C LYS A 95 -13.18 3.14 3.22
N GLU A 96 -13.70 1.93 3.14
CA GLU A 96 -14.91 1.65 2.39
C GLU A 96 -16.07 2.51 2.87
N SER A 97 -16.79 3.06 1.92
CA SER A 97 -18.00 3.83 2.14
C SER A 97 -19.13 2.93 2.58
N GLU A 98 -19.93 3.40 3.55
CA GLU A 98 -21.18 2.74 3.95
C GLU A 98 -22.25 2.84 2.85
N PHE A 99 -22.10 3.77 1.90
CA PHE A 99 -22.99 3.94 0.76
C PHE A 99 -22.50 3.13 -0.45
N PRO A 100 -23.34 2.26 -1.04
CA PRO A 100 -22.94 1.41 -2.16
C PRO A 100 -22.88 2.13 -3.51
N ILE A 101 -23.58 3.26 -3.66
CA ILE A 101 -23.65 4.00 -4.93
C ILE A 101 -22.79 5.27 -4.82
N GLY A 102 -21.77 5.37 -5.66
CA GLY A 102 -20.83 6.51 -5.69
C GLY A 102 -19.87 6.59 -4.50
N GLY A 103 -20.01 5.67 -3.55
CA GLY A 103 -19.07 5.49 -2.45
C GLY A 103 -17.75 4.86 -2.90
N LEU A 104 -16.73 5.04 -2.07
CA LEU A 104 -15.45 4.36 -2.24
C LEU A 104 -15.60 2.88 -1.86
N HIS A 105 -15.18 1.99 -2.73
CA HIS A 105 -15.23 0.55 -2.55
C HIS A 105 -13.80 -0.01 -2.51
N CYS A 106 -13.49 -0.80 -1.47
CA CYS A 106 -12.18 -1.42 -1.33
C CYS A 106 -12.10 -2.69 -2.17
N VAL A 107 -10.99 -2.86 -2.90
CA VAL A 107 -10.73 -4.04 -3.72
C VAL A 107 -10.42 -5.24 -2.83
N GLU A 108 -10.86 -6.44 -3.21
CA GLU A 108 -10.50 -7.67 -2.50
C GLU A 108 -8.98 -7.89 -2.50
N ALA A 109 -8.43 -8.46 -1.42
CA ALA A 109 -6.98 -8.51 -1.20
C ALA A 109 -6.22 -9.28 -2.30
N ASN A 110 -6.85 -10.29 -2.91
CA ASN A 110 -6.28 -11.08 -4.00
C ASN A 110 -6.29 -10.36 -5.37
N GLN A 111 -7.09 -9.30 -5.51
CA GLN A 111 -7.16 -8.44 -6.69
C GLN A 111 -6.38 -7.11 -6.49
N ALA A 112 -5.81 -6.90 -5.31
CA ALA A 112 -5.02 -5.70 -5.05
C ALA A 112 -3.67 -5.68 -5.80
N PRO A 113 -2.88 -6.78 -5.89
CA PRO A 113 -1.57 -6.78 -6.54
C PRO A 113 -1.62 -6.60 -8.06
N ILE A 114 -1.97 -5.40 -8.51
CA ILE A 114 -2.34 -5.10 -9.89
C ILE A 114 -1.25 -5.44 -10.89
N ALA A 115 0.02 -5.27 -10.52
CA ALA A 115 1.17 -5.63 -11.34
C ALA A 115 1.33 -7.15 -11.56
N LYS A 116 0.70 -7.98 -10.72
CA LYS A 116 0.72 -9.45 -10.82
C LYS A 116 -0.54 -10.02 -11.48
N LEU A 117 -1.55 -9.19 -11.77
CA LEU A 117 -2.80 -9.65 -12.36
C LEU A 117 -2.71 -9.70 -13.87
N ASN A 118 -3.12 -10.83 -14.45
CA ASN A 118 -3.33 -10.96 -15.88
C ASN A 118 -4.83 -10.79 -16.18
N SER A 119 -5.30 -9.53 -16.26
CA SER A 119 -6.70 -9.23 -16.55
C SER A 119 -6.85 -7.96 -17.37
N ILE A 120 -7.89 -7.90 -18.21
CA ILE A 120 -8.22 -6.73 -19.03
C ILE A 120 -8.43 -5.49 -18.17
N GLU A 121 -9.04 -5.66 -16.99
CA GLU A 121 -9.26 -4.57 -16.04
C GLU A 121 -7.93 -4.03 -15.49
N ALA A 122 -7.05 -4.91 -15.00
CA ALA A 122 -5.72 -4.52 -14.53
C ALA A 122 -4.92 -3.80 -15.62
N ASP A 123 -4.90 -4.34 -16.83
CA ASP A 123 -4.24 -3.73 -17.98
C ASP A 123 -4.81 -2.34 -18.32
N HIS A 124 -6.14 -2.18 -18.23
CA HIS A 124 -6.79 -0.90 -18.45
C HIS A 124 -6.37 0.13 -17.39
N ILE A 125 -6.43 -0.23 -16.11
CA ILE A 125 -6.06 0.65 -15.01
C ILE A 125 -4.57 1.01 -15.09
N ILE A 126 -3.67 0.06 -15.41
CA ILE A 126 -2.24 0.32 -15.58
C ILE A 126 -1.99 1.28 -16.74
N ARG A 127 -2.67 1.13 -17.88
CA ARG A 127 -2.55 2.08 -19.00
C ARG A 127 -3.04 3.48 -18.62
N ALA A 128 -4.18 3.58 -17.93
CA ALA A 128 -4.72 4.85 -17.47
C ALA A 128 -3.78 5.52 -16.44
N PHE A 129 -3.18 4.73 -15.55
CA PHE A 129 -2.15 5.18 -14.63
C PHE A 129 -0.94 5.75 -15.38
N HIS A 130 -0.39 5.03 -16.35
CA HIS A 130 0.74 5.53 -17.15
C HIS A 130 0.39 6.80 -17.93
N GLN A 131 -0.85 6.93 -18.42
CA GLN A 131 -1.31 8.17 -19.04
C GLN A 131 -1.33 9.35 -18.06
N ALA A 132 -1.77 9.14 -16.81
CA ALA A 132 -1.81 10.19 -15.78
C ALA A 132 -0.41 10.60 -15.30
N PHE A 133 0.48 9.64 -15.06
CA PHE A 133 1.77 9.87 -14.39
C PHE A 133 2.98 9.96 -15.34
N GLY A 134 2.84 9.55 -16.61
CA GLY A 134 3.97 9.42 -17.55
C GLY A 134 4.68 10.71 -17.93
N ASN A 135 4.05 11.88 -17.70
CA ASN A 135 4.63 13.20 -18.00
C ASN A 135 5.26 13.89 -16.78
N LEU A 136 5.25 13.26 -15.61
CA LEU A 136 5.87 13.83 -14.41
C LEU A 136 7.41 13.82 -14.55
N LYS A 137 8.03 14.94 -14.18
CA LYS A 137 9.50 15.08 -14.17
C LYS A 137 10.03 14.87 -12.76
N GLY A 138 11.20 14.24 -12.66
CA GLY A 138 11.92 14.09 -11.39
C GLY A 138 11.53 12.88 -10.55
N VAL A 139 10.47 12.15 -10.91
CA VAL A 139 10.01 10.95 -10.22
C VAL A 139 9.35 9.99 -11.20
N VAL A 140 9.64 8.69 -11.05
CA VAL A 140 8.96 7.60 -11.77
C VAL A 140 8.02 6.91 -10.81
N TYR A 141 6.75 6.78 -11.19
CA TYR A 141 5.77 6.02 -10.43
C TYR A 141 5.54 4.65 -11.05
N THR A 142 5.46 3.63 -10.21
CA THR A 142 5.10 2.26 -10.59
C THR A 142 3.93 1.79 -9.75
N PRO A 143 2.80 1.37 -10.35
CA PRO A 143 1.63 0.91 -9.60
C PRO A 143 1.89 -0.49 -9.01
N GLU A 144 1.73 -0.66 -7.70
CA GLU A 144 1.98 -1.93 -7.00
C GLU A 144 0.66 -2.57 -6.53
N LEU A 145 -0.19 -1.77 -5.86
CA LEU A 145 -1.50 -2.22 -5.39
C LEU A 145 -2.63 -1.31 -5.88
N TYR A 146 -3.69 -1.88 -6.42
CA TYR A 146 -4.98 -1.23 -6.63
C TYR A 146 -5.90 -1.53 -5.45
N ILE A 147 -6.09 -0.55 -4.57
CA ILE A 147 -6.67 -0.78 -3.24
C ILE A 147 -8.13 -0.38 -3.12
N ALA A 148 -8.59 0.59 -3.92
CA ALA A 148 -9.98 1.03 -3.92
C ALA A 148 -10.34 1.78 -5.19
N GLN A 149 -11.64 1.87 -5.46
CA GLN A 149 -12.19 2.75 -6.49
C GLN A 149 -13.40 3.51 -6.01
N GLN A 150 -13.70 4.61 -6.68
CA GLN A 150 -14.92 5.38 -6.47
C GLN A 150 -15.50 5.81 -7.81
N VAL A 151 -16.79 5.51 -8.02
CA VAL A 151 -17.54 5.97 -9.20
C VAL A 151 -18.01 7.41 -8.96
N ALA A 152 -17.58 8.33 -9.82
CA ALA A 152 -17.95 9.74 -9.80
C ALA A 152 -18.17 10.23 -11.25
N LYS A 153 -17.67 11.42 -11.60
CA LYS A 153 -17.48 11.78 -13.02
C LYS A 153 -16.26 11.01 -13.54
N GLY A 154 -16.49 9.78 -13.99
CA GLY A 154 -15.44 8.80 -14.25
C GLY A 154 -15.19 7.92 -13.03
N ILE A 155 -14.00 7.32 -12.97
CA ILE A 155 -13.60 6.43 -11.88
C ILE A 155 -12.34 6.99 -11.24
N ASN A 156 -12.38 7.23 -9.93
CA ASN A 156 -11.17 7.49 -9.15
C ASN A 156 -10.57 6.14 -8.75
N TYR A 157 -9.34 5.88 -9.17
CA TYR A 157 -8.58 4.70 -8.76
C TYR A 157 -7.59 5.08 -7.67
N HIS A 158 -7.61 4.33 -6.57
CA HIS A 158 -6.69 4.48 -5.44
C HIS A 158 -5.61 3.41 -5.57
N ILE A 159 -4.37 3.86 -5.72
CA ILE A 159 -3.20 3.01 -5.97
C ILE A 159 -2.16 3.24 -4.88
N ILE A 160 -1.57 2.17 -4.36
CA ILE A 160 -0.25 2.25 -3.70
C ILE A 160 0.79 2.13 -4.79
N ALA A 161 1.54 3.20 -5.00
CA ALA A 161 2.56 3.30 -6.03
C ALA A 161 3.94 3.42 -5.38
N LYS A 162 4.91 2.70 -5.94
CA LYS A 162 6.33 2.96 -5.70
C LYS A 162 6.71 4.25 -6.42
N ALA A 163 7.31 5.19 -5.72
CA ALA A 163 7.87 6.40 -6.31
C ALA A 163 9.40 6.33 -6.23
N LYS A 164 10.05 6.44 -7.39
CA LYS A 164 11.50 6.46 -7.49
C LYS A 164 11.97 7.81 -7.99
N MET A 165 12.68 8.56 -7.15
CA MET A 165 13.21 9.87 -7.51
C MET A 165 14.31 9.73 -8.56
N MET A 166 14.34 10.68 -9.51
CA MET A 166 15.40 10.80 -10.50
C MET A 166 16.54 11.71 -9.99
N ASP A 167 16.81 11.68 -8.68
CA ASP A 167 17.96 12.35 -8.09
C ASP A 167 19.21 11.44 -8.16
N LYS A 168 20.36 11.94 -7.69
CA LYS A 168 21.62 11.17 -7.72
C LYS A 168 21.58 9.92 -6.83
N GLU A 169 20.71 9.92 -5.81
CA GLU A 169 20.60 8.85 -4.82
C GLU A 169 19.56 7.80 -5.22
N GLN A 170 18.71 8.13 -6.20
CA GLN A 170 17.56 7.35 -6.66
C GLN A 170 16.68 6.88 -5.50
N THR A 171 16.35 7.81 -4.60
CA THR A 171 15.55 7.50 -3.42
C THR A 171 14.20 6.92 -3.80
N THR A 172 13.82 5.81 -3.13
CA THR A 172 12.54 5.14 -3.33
C THR A 172 11.65 5.37 -2.12
N ASP A 173 10.37 5.68 -2.34
CA ASP A 173 9.33 5.68 -1.31
C ASP A 173 8.03 5.02 -1.84
N TYR A 174 7.04 4.89 -0.96
CA TYR A 174 5.70 4.45 -1.34
C TYR A 174 4.69 5.56 -1.08
N ARG A 175 3.74 5.71 -2.00
CA ARG A 175 2.70 6.73 -1.94
C ARG A 175 1.34 6.13 -2.18
N HIS A 176 0.35 6.64 -1.46
CA HIS A 176 -1.04 6.51 -1.87
C HIS A 176 -1.32 7.60 -2.90
N VAL A 177 -1.68 7.18 -4.11
CA VAL A 177 -2.02 8.09 -5.19
C VAL A 177 -3.45 7.83 -5.65
N VAL A 178 -4.11 8.90 -6.05
CA VAL A 178 -5.45 8.86 -6.63
C VAL A 178 -5.39 9.49 -8.01
N PHE A 179 -5.90 8.81 -9.01
CA PHE A 179 -6.12 9.39 -10.33
C PHE A 179 -7.53 9.10 -10.82
N ASN A 180 -8.10 10.03 -11.56
CA ASN A 180 -9.40 9.92 -12.19
C ASN A 180 -9.22 9.51 -13.65
N PHE A 181 -9.99 8.52 -14.09
CA PHE A 181 -10.16 8.18 -15.49
C PHE A 181 -11.59 8.52 -15.93
N PHE A 182 -11.73 9.38 -16.93
CA PHE A 182 -13.02 9.73 -17.51
C PHE A 182 -12.92 9.79 -19.02
N MET A 183 -13.79 9.05 -19.71
CA MET A 183 -13.77 8.87 -21.16
C MET A 183 -12.43 8.26 -21.63
N ASN A 184 -11.49 9.09 -22.08
CA ASN A 184 -10.15 8.67 -22.51
C ASN A 184 -9.05 9.56 -21.89
N GLU A 185 -9.39 10.29 -20.82
CA GLU A 185 -8.45 11.17 -20.12
C GLU A 185 -8.17 10.64 -18.72
N SER A 186 -6.89 10.64 -18.36
CA SER A 186 -6.43 10.29 -17.02
C SER A 186 -5.82 11.52 -16.35
N LYS A 187 -6.25 11.85 -15.13
CA LYS A 187 -5.81 13.03 -14.37
C LYS A 187 -5.46 12.66 -12.93
N ILE A 188 -4.31 13.12 -12.46
CA ILE A 188 -3.91 12.97 -11.06
C ILE A 188 -4.86 13.80 -10.18
N VAL A 189 -5.37 13.19 -9.11
CA VAL A 189 -6.25 13.82 -8.13
C VAL A 189 -5.47 14.14 -6.86
N SER A 190 -4.71 13.18 -6.32
CA SER A 190 -3.87 13.38 -5.14
C SER A 190 -2.66 12.43 -5.11
N ILE A 191 -1.64 12.83 -4.35
CA ILE A 191 -0.43 12.06 -4.06
C ILE A 191 -0.10 12.29 -2.58
N GLU A 192 -0.10 11.24 -1.78
CA GLU A 192 0.14 11.26 -0.33
C GLU A 192 1.24 10.28 0.06
N HIS A 193 2.11 10.69 0.99
CA HIS A 193 3.16 9.82 1.52
C HIS A 193 2.59 8.82 2.53
N LEU A 194 3.12 7.59 2.51
CA LEU A 194 2.79 6.55 3.47
C LEU A 194 3.76 6.54 4.65
#